data_AF-A0A2W4JKA3-F1
#
_entry.id   AF-A0A2W4JKA3-F1
#
_cell.length_a   1.000
_cell.length_b   1.000
_cell.length_c   1.000
_cell.angle_alpha   90.00
_cell.angle_beta   90.00
_cell.angle_gamma   90.00
#
_symmetry.space_group_name_H-M   'P 1'
#
loop_
_entity.id
_entity.type
_entity.pdbx_description
1 polymer ?
#
loop_
_entity_poly.entity_id
_entity_poly.type
_entity_poly.pdbx_seq_one_letter_code
_entity_poly.pdbx_strand_id
1 'polypeptide(L)'
;MADLSGGPVGQPHACDAALARHSFDRMRRSALVSLSVLMACQDVATGSQGFSEPRYRAIAGVSMGAIGASQIGSQNPELFDAIGALGGPLEPEYFLYYLENQHLGGFCSVEELEAIAGSGSPLALEDPENLPCMEAAPARHEAVLPERRQRFDRWIFGRNGGTFDRDAYLDLFEDLVSAYGNPLYDVEGALPPGLSEEDLADPDFCASPRVLPPIPHPTRNPGGRYPSVTFCDGGTPRAFCAETGRVVDRCREPDVEAACADEGGVEFATSRTNPSLWAENAAALEPCAKRTRPVPFALGVDVNGNGRRDLGEPVAVAASFSSDSARQRLLSLDPARLLAVRGEAGRRMAFYLDAGIRDVFQFDVHAARLFERLREGAPGSRRYDGIGSFPGSPASEDDFRPLLLGPEDLPKRMLYLYGDPAASEAEIALGDGDHVGTSRQVLNRLLLFLRWISLRWSELPDPPSDTSSFFSRARSLRYFSPALGAERDYAVILPPGYDAPENREVRYPVLFLLHGYGQKAAGPGGFWESFLLVDGWMAAGEIRKMILVFVSGRCCQTNADTGELRCLETAAEGFVPECRSGTFYARSARTGRDYAGAVLDLVRHVDQEFRTLSTD
;
A
#
# COMPACT_ATOMS: atom_id res chain seq x y z
N MET A 1 -34.60 55.92 28.05
CA MET A 1 -35.63 55.14 27.33
C MET A 1 -34.86 54.14 26.49
N ALA A 2 -34.50 52.95 27.01
CA ALA A 2 -35.35 51.74 27.17
C ALA A 2 -35.81 51.22 25.79
N ASP A 3 -35.71 49.95 25.39
CA ASP A 3 -35.22 48.71 25.99
C ASP A 3 -35.18 47.60 24.91
N LEU A 4 -34.30 46.61 25.10
CA LEU A 4 -34.33 45.16 24.79
C LEU A 4 -35.01 44.49 23.55
N SER A 5 -34.25 43.53 23.01
CA SER A 5 -34.58 42.09 22.73
C SER A 5 -35.06 41.59 21.35
N GLY A 6 -34.50 40.42 20.97
CA GLY A 6 -35.20 39.37 20.19
C GLY A 6 -34.53 38.90 18.88
N GLY A 7 -33.85 37.74 18.89
CA GLY A 7 -33.52 36.97 17.67
C GLY A 7 -34.68 36.05 17.23
N PRO A 8 -34.43 34.89 16.60
CA PRO A 8 -33.72 34.58 15.35
C PRO A 8 -34.72 33.94 14.33
N VAL A 9 -34.30 32.93 13.54
CA VAL A 9 -35.10 32.06 12.62
C VAL A 9 -35.19 32.60 11.19
N GLY A 10 -34.91 31.87 10.12
CA GLY A 10 -34.63 30.46 9.86
C GLY A 10 -34.70 30.29 8.33
N GLN A 11 -33.87 29.42 7.75
CA GLN A 11 -33.95 29.09 6.32
C GLN A 11 -35.27 28.40 5.97
N PRO A 12 -35.65 28.43 4.67
CA PRO A 12 -36.12 27.21 4.04
C PRO A 12 -35.36 26.87 2.75
N HIS A 13 -34.81 25.65 2.72
CA HIS A 13 -34.76 24.75 1.55
C HIS A 13 -36.21 24.41 1.12
N ALA A 14 -36.62 24.08 -0.10
CA ALA A 14 -36.02 23.92 -1.43
C ALA A 14 -37.17 23.93 -2.48
N CYS A 15 -36.77 23.95 -3.76
CA CYS A 15 -37.48 23.47 -4.95
C CYS A 15 -38.81 24.13 -5.37
N ASP A 16 -38.76 24.90 -6.47
CA ASP A 16 -39.74 24.72 -7.54
C ASP A 16 -39.15 25.18 -8.89
N ALA A 17 -39.00 24.22 -9.81
CA ALA A 17 -38.80 24.48 -11.23
C ALA A 17 -40.17 24.39 -11.92
N ALA A 18 -40.71 25.55 -12.34
CA ALA A 18 -41.91 25.62 -13.16
C ALA A 18 -41.53 26.07 -14.58
N LEU A 19 -41.55 25.12 -15.52
CA LEU A 19 -41.72 25.40 -16.95
C LEU A 19 -43.15 25.03 -17.34
N ALA A 20 -43.95 26.02 -17.73
CA ALA A 20 -44.74 26.00 -18.97
C ALA A 20 -45.64 27.24 -19.10
N ARG A 21 -45.58 27.90 -20.27
CA ARG A 21 -46.71 28.21 -21.17
C ARG A 21 -46.25 29.10 -22.33
N HIS A 22 -46.23 28.57 -23.55
CA HIS A 22 -47.28 28.86 -24.53
C HIS A 22 -47.11 28.10 -25.86
N SER A 23 -48.26 27.64 -26.32
CA SER A 23 -48.66 26.88 -27.51
C SER A 23 -48.25 27.49 -28.87
N PHE A 24 -48.02 26.63 -29.88
CA PHE A 24 -48.85 26.42 -31.10
C PHE A 24 -48.05 25.59 -32.13
N ASP A 25 -48.49 24.38 -32.50
CA ASP A 25 -49.07 24.07 -33.84
C ASP A 25 -49.31 22.56 -34.06
N ARG A 26 -50.47 22.29 -34.70
CA ARG A 26 -50.98 21.12 -35.47
C ARG A 26 -50.64 19.64 -35.14
N MET A 27 -51.62 18.96 -34.52
CA MET A 27 -52.52 17.95 -35.12
C MET A 27 -51.93 16.71 -35.85
N ARG A 28 -52.01 15.49 -35.25
CA ARG A 28 -52.93 14.38 -35.63
C ARG A 28 -52.63 13.02 -34.95
N ARG A 29 -53.69 12.50 -34.28
CA ARG A 29 -54.19 11.10 -34.19
C ARG A 29 -53.53 10.07 -33.24
N SER A 30 -54.29 9.78 -32.16
CA SER A 30 -54.83 8.48 -31.70
C SER A 30 -53.87 7.29 -31.47
N ALA A 31 -53.97 6.43 -30.45
CA ALA A 31 -54.73 6.31 -29.21
C ALA A 31 -54.19 5.06 -28.46
N LEU A 32 -54.29 5.03 -27.13
CA LEU A 32 -54.29 3.86 -26.22
C LEU A 32 -53.00 3.03 -26.04
N VAL A 33 -52.42 3.03 -24.82
CA VAL A 33 -52.54 1.94 -23.82
C VAL A 33 -52.08 2.44 -22.42
N SER A 34 -53.00 2.27 -21.47
CA SER A 34 -52.97 2.10 -20.01
C SER A 34 -51.78 2.45 -19.10
N LEU A 35 -52.14 3.28 -18.11
CA LEU A 35 -51.71 3.38 -16.71
C LEU A 35 -51.08 2.13 -16.05
N SER A 36 -49.96 2.35 -15.35
CA SER A 36 -49.85 2.18 -13.87
C SER A 36 -48.42 2.47 -13.40
N VAL A 37 -48.12 3.70 -12.96
CA VAL A 37 -46.99 3.97 -12.06
C VAL A 37 -47.49 4.86 -10.94
N LEU A 38 -47.62 4.27 -9.75
CA LEU A 38 -47.77 4.93 -8.47
C LEU A 38 -46.80 4.19 -7.53
N MET A 39 -46.03 4.98 -6.77
CA MET A 39 -45.01 4.58 -5.78
C MET A 39 -43.62 4.24 -6.32
N ALA A 40 -42.69 5.18 -6.21
CA ALA A 40 -41.68 5.19 -5.14
C ALA A 40 -40.57 6.21 -5.45
N CYS A 41 -40.75 7.48 -5.06
CA CYS A 41 -39.62 8.30 -4.63
C CYS A 41 -39.61 8.21 -3.12
N GLN A 42 -38.82 7.29 -2.57
CA GLN A 42 -38.35 7.43 -1.20
C GLN A 42 -37.19 8.41 -1.24
N ASP A 43 -37.38 9.54 -0.57
CA ASP A 43 -36.31 10.45 -0.20
C ASP A 43 -35.20 9.65 0.50
N VAL A 44 -34.01 9.62 -0.10
CA VAL A 44 -32.79 9.28 0.62
C VAL A 44 -32.57 10.44 1.58
N ALA A 45 -33.01 10.24 2.83
CA ALA A 45 -32.72 11.14 3.91
C ALA A 45 -31.21 11.35 3.98
N THR A 46 -30.75 12.54 3.60
CA THR A 46 -29.46 13.10 4.02
C THR A 46 -29.57 13.44 5.51
N GLY A 47 -29.69 12.40 6.32
CA GLY A 47 -29.63 12.49 7.76
C GLY A 47 -28.18 12.64 8.16
N SER A 48 -27.75 13.88 8.45
CA SER A 48 -26.71 14.10 9.46
C SER A 48 -27.26 13.66 10.82
N GLN A 49 -27.42 12.36 11.04
CA GLN A 49 -27.51 11.87 12.41
C GLN A 49 -26.12 12.06 13.00
N GLY A 50 -26.02 12.95 13.99
CA GLY A 50 -24.82 13.11 14.77
C GLY A 50 -24.46 11.76 15.38
N PHE A 51 -23.44 11.11 14.85
CA PHE A 51 -22.90 9.88 15.42
C PHE A 51 -22.10 10.23 16.67
N SER A 52 -22.82 10.54 17.76
CA SER A 52 -22.25 10.78 19.08
C SER A 52 -21.89 9.49 19.81
N GLU A 53 -22.40 8.35 19.35
CA GLU A 53 -22.15 7.04 19.98
C GLU A 53 -20.82 6.42 19.51
N PRO A 54 -20.01 5.88 20.44
CA PRO A 54 -18.82 5.11 20.12
C PRO A 54 -19.18 3.81 19.38
N ARG A 55 -18.36 3.40 18.42
CA ARG A 55 -18.57 2.17 17.63
C ARG A 55 -17.89 0.94 18.20
N TYR A 56 -16.90 1.17 19.06
CA TYR A 56 -16.01 0.17 19.63
C TYR A 56 -15.34 -0.72 18.57
N ARG A 57 -15.06 -0.14 17.41
CA ARG A 57 -14.33 -0.79 16.31
C ARG A 57 -13.13 0.04 15.90
N ALA A 58 -12.01 -0.62 15.66
CA ALA A 58 -10.82 -0.05 15.05
C ALA A 58 -10.38 -0.89 13.86
N ILE A 59 -9.82 -0.25 12.84
CA ILE A 59 -9.17 -0.91 11.72
C ILE A 59 -7.72 -0.47 11.66
N ALA A 60 -6.81 -1.42 11.51
CA ALA A 60 -5.40 -1.12 11.40
C ALA A 60 -4.70 -2.07 10.45
N GLY A 61 -3.51 -1.70 10.00
CA GLY A 61 -2.69 -2.61 9.20
C GLY A 61 -1.25 -2.18 9.07
N VAL A 62 -0.45 -3.09 8.52
CA VAL A 62 0.99 -2.93 8.30
C VAL A 62 1.29 -2.89 6.81
N SER A 63 2.21 -2.04 6.35
CA SER A 63 2.63 -1.94 4.95
C SER A 63 1.43 -1.77 3.98
N MET A 64 1.19 -2.70 3.06
CA MET A 64 -0.01 -2.74 2.20
C MET A 64 -1.34 -2.78 3.00
N GLY A 65 -1.34 -3.37 4.18
CA GLY A 65 -2.48 -3.32 5.09
C GLY A 65 -2.73 -1.94 5.67
N ALA A 66 -1.70 -1.09 5.80
CA ALA A 66 -1.84 0.26 6.33
C ALA A 66 -2.55 1.21 5.34
N ILE A 67 -2.22 1.12 4.04
CA ILE A 67 -2.97 1.84 2.99
C ILE A 67 -4.42 1.33 2.93
N GLY A 68 -4.63 0.01 2.98
CA GLY A 68 -5.97 -0.59 3.02
C GLY A 68 -6.81 -0.13 4.22
N ALA A 69 -6.26 -0.21 5.43
CA ALA A 69 -6.93 0.22 6.65
C ALA A 69 -7.25 1.72 6.63
N SER A 70 -6.32 2.55 6.15
CA SER A 70 -6.50 4.00 6.07
C SER A 70 -7.59 4.39 5.07
N GLN A 71 -7.63 3.73 3.91
CA GLN A 71 -8.65 3.98 2.88
C GLN A 71 -10.02 3.48 3.32
N ILE A 72 -10.13 2.20 3.73
CA ILE A 72 -11.40 1.59 4.15
C ILE A 72 -11.96 2.32 5.37
N GLY A 73 -11.15 2.57 6.40
CA GLY A 73 -11.59 3.26 7.60
C GLY A 73 -12.06 4.69 7.33
N SER A 74 -11.35 5.43 6.46
CA SER A 74 -11.69 6.82 6.15
C SER A 74 -12.91 6.96 5.24
N GLN A 75 -13.20 5.95 4.42
CA GLN A 75 -14.41 5.89 3.61
C GLN A 75 -15.65 5.57 4.46
N ASN A 76 -15.48 4.84 5.57
CA ASN A 76 -16.55 4.33 6.42
C ASN A 76 -16.41 4.80 7.89
N PRO A 77 -16.33 6.13 8.16
CA PRO A 77 -16.12 6.66 9.51
C PRO A 77 -17.30 6.41 10.47
N GLU A 78 -18.45 5.99 9.94
CA GLU A 78 -19.59 5.52 10.70
C GLU A 78 -19.39 4.12 11.31
N LEU A 79 -18.45 3.32 10.79
CA LEU A 79 -18.18 1.96 11.27
C LEU A 79 -17.04 1.92 12.30
N PHE A 80 -16.09 2.84 12.23
CA PHE A 80 -14.86 2.81 13.02
C PHE A 80 -14.69 4.06 13.89
N ASP A 81 -14.04 3.91 15.06
CA ASP A 81 -13.60 5.02 15.91
C ASP A 81 -12.11 5.38 15.69
N ALA A 82 -11.33 4.43 15.20
CA ALA A 82 -9.88 4.53 15.14
C ALA A 82 -9.28 3.83 13.92
N ILE A 83 -8.24 4.44 13.36
CA ILE A 83 -7.41 3.92 12.27
C ILE A 83 -5.96 3.82 12.75
N GLY A 84 -5.35 2.65 12.58
CA GLY A 84 -3.92 2.42 12.81
C GLY A 84 -3.18 2.12 11.51
N ALA A 85 -2.21 2.95 11.14
CA ALA A 85 -1.40 2.74 9.95
C ALA A 85 0.07 2.55 10.36
N LEU A 86 0.54 1.31 10.34
CA LEU A 86 1.88 0.94 10.78
C LEU A 86 2.81 0.78 9.56
N GLY A 87 3.30 1.91 9.03
CA GLY A 87 4.06 2.02 7.80
C GLY A 87 3.23 1.73 6.54
N GLY A 88 3.25 2.61 5.53
CA GLY A 88 2.59 2.37 4.24
C GLY A 88 2.55 3.61 3.34
N PRO A 89 2.10 3.47 2.08
CA PRO A 89 1.90 4.59 1.17
C PRO A 89 0.58 5.31 1.49
N LEU A 90 0.61 6.19 2.49
CA LEU A 90 -0.61 6.76 3.08
C LEU A 90 -1.10 8.09 2.45
N GLU A 91 -0.24 8.74 1.67
CA GLU A 91 -0.52 10.05 1.05
C GLU A 91 -0.37 9.90 -0.48
N PRO A 92 -1.50 9.82 -1.22
CA PRO A 92 -1.49 9.51 -2.65
C PRO A 92 -0.73 10.51 -3.52
N GLU A 93 -0.79 11.81 -3.23
CA GLU A 93 -0.11 12.84 -3.99
C GLU A 93 1.41 12.66 -3.93
N TYR A 94 1.93 12.47 -2.71
CA TYR A 94 3.34 12.18 -2.50
C TYR A 94 3.73 10.82 -3.08
N PHE A 95 2.86 9.81 -2.98
CA PHE A 95 3.10 8.51 -3.59
C PHE A 95 3.31 8.61 -5.09
N LEU A 96 2.48 9.38 -5.80
CA LEU A 96 2.62 9.59 -7.24
C LEU A 96 3.90 10.36 -7.57
N TYR A 97 4.19 11.42 -6.81
CA TYR A 97 5.45 12.17 -6.95
C TYR A 97 6.66 11.25 -6.77
N TYR A 98 6.66 10.44 -5.71
CA TYR A 98 7.75 9.53 -5.36
C TYR A 98 7.90 8.40 -6.39
N LEU A 99 6.79 7.82 -6.86
CA LEU A 99 6.78 6.81 -7.91
C LEU A 99 7.38 7.36 -9.20
N GLU A 100 6.92 8.52 -9.67
CA GLU A 100 7.38 9.10 -10.93
C GLU A 100 8.84 9.54 -10.86
N ASN A 101 9.22 10.26 -9.81
CA ASN A 101 10.51 10.95 -9.77
C ASN A 101 11.63 10.09 -9.18
N GLN A 102 11.32 9.16 -8.26
CA GLN A 102 12.33 8.34 -7.60
C GLN A 102 12.32 6.88 -8.07
N HIS A 103 11.15 6.26 -8.29
CA HIS A 103 11.13 4.87 -8.77
C HIS A 103 11.22 4.76 -10.28
N LEU A 104 10.68 5.72 -11.02
CA LEU A 104 10.63 5.72 -12.48
C LEU A 104 11.44 6.89 -13.08
N GLY A 105 12.30 7.53 -12.30
CA GLY A 105 13.10 8.68 -12.70
C GLY A 105 14.60 8.39 -12.77
N GLY A 106 15.40 9.47 -12.85
CA GLY A 106 16.87 9.42 -12.86
C GLY A 106 17.54 9.39 -14.23
N PHE A 107 16.81 9.61 -15.32
CA PHE A 107 17.30 9.57 -16.70
C PHE A 107 17.94 10.89 -17.16
N CYS A 108 18.85 10.83 -18.14
CA CYS A 108 19.34 12.00 -18.86
C CYS A 108 18.20 12.70 -19.63
N SER A 109 18.43 13.95 -20.07
CA SER A 109 17.50 14.59 -21.00
C SER A 109 17.51 13.88 -22.35
N VAL A 110 16.40 13.97 -23.08
CA VAL A 110 16.31 13.36 -24.42
C VAL A 110 17.36 13.94 -25.37
N GLU A 111 17.68 15.23 -25.27
CA GLU A 111 18.70 15.88 -26.08
C GLU A 111 20.11 15.32 -25.81
N GLU A 112 20.42 14.98 -24.56
CA GLU A 112 21.67 14.31 -24.19
C GLU A 112 21.70 12.89 -24.75
N LEU A 113 20.60 12.15 -24.64
CA LEU A 113 20.49 10.79 -25.19
C LEU A 113 20.64 10.78 -26.72
N GLU A 114 20.07 11.76 -27.43
CA GLU A 114 20.26 11.92 -28.89
C GLU A 114 21.75 12.10 -29.23
N ALA A 115 22.47 12.93 -28.46
CA ALA A 115 23.89 13.15 -28.68
C ALA A 115 24.72 11.88 -28.43
N ILE A 116 24.40 11.13 -27.38
CA ILE A 116 25.08 9.88 -27.02
C ILE A 116 24.79 8.79 -28.06
N ALA A 117 23.54 8.63 -28.48
CA ALA A 117 23.14 7.68 -29.52
C ALA A 117 23.83 7.97 -30.86
N GLY A 118 24.06 9.26 -31.17
CA GLY A 118 24.79 9.70 -32.36
C GLY A 118 26.27 9.30 -32.42
N SER A 119 26.85 8.76 -31.34
CA SER A 119 28.26 8.32 -31.28
C SER A 119 28.58 7.10 -32.15
N GLY A 120 27.57 6.36 -32.61
CA GLY A 120 27.71 5.25 -33.55
C GLY A 120 27.88 3.86 -32.94
N SER A 121 27.90 3.72 -31.60
CA SER A 121 27.87 2.42 -30.93
C SER A 121 26.43 1.94 -30.70
N PRO A 122 26.07 0.69 -31.05
CA PRO A 122 24.73 0.14 -30.78
C PRO A 122 24.46 -0.11 -29.29
N LEU A 123 25.48 0.02 -28.43
CA LEU A 123 25.38 -0.08 -26.97
C LEU A 123 25.58 1.28 -26.29
N ALA A 124 25.63 2.39 -27.04
CA ALA A 124 25.90 3.72 -26.50
C ALA A 124 24.93 4.10 -25.36
N LEU A 125 23.66 3.72 -25.46
CA LEU A 125 22.64 3.96 -24.43
C LEU A 125 22.49 2.81 -23.43
N GLU A 126 23.19 1.68 -23.60
CA GLU A 126 23.19 0.55 -22.66
C GLU A 126 24.33 0.64 -21.65
N ASP A 127 25.46 1.23 -22.05
CA ASP A 127 26.67 1.34 -21.24
C ASP A 127 26.63 2.58 -20.31
N PRO A 128 26.61 2.39 -18.98
CA PRO A 128 26.58 3.49 -18.01
C PRO A 128 27.77 4.45 -18.11
N GLU A 129 28.92 4.03 -18.63
CA GLU A 129 30.08 4.91 -18.81
C GLU A 129 29.80 6.04 -19.81
N ASN A 130 28.88 5.81 -20.75
CA ASN A 130 28.43 6.83 -21.72
C ASN A 130 27.31 7.72 -21.17
N LEU A 131 26.83 7.46 -19.95
CA LEU A 131 25.65 8.11 -19.37
C LEU A 131 26.00 8.90 -18.09
N PRO A 132 26.94 9.86 -18.13
CA PRO A 132 27.32 10.63 -16.93
C PRO A 132 26.24 11.63 -16.46
N CYS A 133 25.25 11.93 -17.32
CA CYS A 133 24.11 12.80 -17.02
C CYS A 133 23.04 12.14 -16.15
N MET A 134 23.05 10.82 -16.06
CA MET A 134 22.09 10.06 -15.27
C MET A 134 22.31 10.31 -13.76
N GLU A 135 21.23 10.49 -13.00
CA GLU A 135 21.33 10.87 -11.58
C GLU A 135 22.09 9.81 -10.76
N ALA A 136 22.98 10.23 -9.85
CA ALA A 136 23.67 9.29 -8.97
C ALA A 136 22.67 8.57 -8.05
N ALA A 137 22.75 7.24 -7.97
CA ALA A 137 22.01 6.49 -6.95
C ALA A 137 22.60 6.79 -5.57
N PRO A 138 21.79 6.95 -4.51
CA PRO A 138 22.31 7.26 -3.18
C PRO A 138 23.12 6.08 -2.64
N ALA A 139 24.02 6.35 -1.71
CA ALA A 139 24.61 5.28 -0.92
C ALA A 139 23.52 4.61 -0.07
N ARG A 140 23.65 3.29 0.15
CA ARG A 140 22.70 2.43 0.90
C ARG A 140 22.34 2.95 2.31
N HIS A 141 23.13 3.88 2.85
CA HIS A 141 23.06 4.36 4.23
C HIS A 141 23.02 5.90 4.34
N GLU A 142 22.68 6.63 3.27
CA GLU A 142 22.58 8.08 3.38
C GLU A 142 21.51 8.48 4.39
N ALA A 143 22.00 9.03 5.51
CA ALA A 143 21.29 9.25 6.75
C ALA A 143 20.14 10.25 6.58
N VAL A 144 18.95 9.87 7.07
CA VAL A 144 17.83 10.73 7.49
C VAL A 144 17.66 12.00 6.63
N LEU A 145 17.75 11.84 5.31
CA LEU A 145 17.31 12.89 4.40
C LEU A 145 15.79 12.92 4.39
N PRO A 146 15.15 14.10 4.31
CA PRO A 146 13.70 14.21 4.22
C PRO A 146 13.14 13.52 2.97
N GLU A 147 13.97 13.26 1.95
CA GLU A 147 13.67 12.40 0.81
C GLU A 147 14.97 11.69 0.35
N ARG A 148 14.92 10.36 0.26
CA ARG A 148 16.02 9.48 -0.18
C ARG A 148 15.85 9.17 -1.67
N ARG A 149 16.66 9.80 -2.52
CA ARG A 149 16.49 9.65 -3.97
C ARG A 149 16.69 8.21 -4.43
N GLN A 150 15.98 7.77 -5.46
CA GLN A 150 16.26 6.51 -6.12
C GLN A 150 16.15 6.72 -7.62
N ARG A 151 16.46 5.69 -8.40
CA ARG A 151 16.29 5.74 -9.85
C ARG A 151 15.84 4.40 -10.38
N PHE A 152 15.22 4.40 -11.56
CA PHE A 152 14.59 3.19 -12.12
C PHE A 152 15.55 2.01 -12.29
N ASP A 153 16.77 2.27 -12.76
CA ASP A 153 17.81 1.27 -12.99
C ASP A 153 18.56 0.86 -11.72
N ARG A 154 18.34 1.55 -10.58
CA ARG A 154 18.93 1.21 -9.29
C ARG A 154 18.08 1.70 -8.11
N TRP A 155 17.30 0.78 -7.55
CA TRP A 155 16.55 1.01 -6.31
C TRP A 155 17.39 0.71 -5.07
N ILE A 156 16.92 1.18 -3.92
CA ILE A 156 17.52 0.89 -2.61
C ILE A 156 17.22 -0.56 -2.25
N PHE A 157 18.28 -1.32 -1.98
CA PHE A 157 18.15 -2.69 -1.53
C PHE A 157 17.97 -2.79 -0.01
N GLY A 158 16.86 -3.39 0.43
CA GLY A 158 16.56 -3.69 1.82
C GLY A 158 16.32 -5.18 2.06
N ARG A 159 16.65 -5.67 3.27
CA ARG A 159 16.34 -7.04 3.72
C ARG A 159 15.42 -7.09 4.94
N ASN A 160 15.10 -5.94 5.53
CA ASN A 160 14.28 -5.88 6.72
C ASN A 160 12.80 -5.81 6.35
N GLY A 161 12.05 -6.90 6.56
CA GLY A 161 10.63 -7.02 6.18
C GLY A 161 10.35 -7.60 4.80
N GLY A 162 11.39 -7.96 4.05
CA GLY A 162 11.32 -8.53 2.71
C GLY A 162 12.69 -8.47 2.05
N THR A 163 12.93 -9.27 1.00
CA THR A 163 14.11 -9.09 0.15
C THR A 163 13.69 -8.16 -0.99
N PHE A 164 13.88 -6.85 -0.82
CA PHE A 164 13.51 -5.84 -1.81
C PHE A 164 14.56 -5.76 -2.92
N ASP A 165 14.77 -6.89 -3.60
CA ASP A 165 15.57 -6.96 -4.81
C ASP A 165 14.74 -6.49 -6.03
N ARG A 166 15.39 -6.42 -7.20
CA ARG A 166 14.78 -5.87 -8.40
C ARG A 166 13.52 -6.62 -8.82
N ASP A 167 13.50 -7.93 -8.66
CA ASP A 167 12.34 -8.75 -8.99
C ASP A 167 11.19 -8.56 -8.00
N ALA A 168 11.48 -8.40 -6.70
CA ALA A 168 10.47 -8.09 -5.71
C ALA A 168 9.83 -6.71 -5.93
N TYR A 169 10.59 -5.70 -6.37
CA TYR A 169 10.06 -4.40 -6.75
C TYR A 169 9.13 -4.49 -7.96
N LEU A 170 9.51 -5.26 -8.99
CA LEU A 170 8.69 -5.46 -10.18
C LEU A 170 7.37 -6.19 -9.85
N ASP A 171 7.41 -7.20 -8.96
CA ASP A 171 6.20 -7.87 -8.44
C ASP A 171 5.29 -6.87 -7.71
N LEU A 172 5.88 -6.06 -6.84
CA LEU A 172 5.17 -5.05 -6.07
C LEU A 172 4.47 -4.03 -6.97
N PHE A 173 5.15 -3.52 -8.00
CA PHE A 173 4.54 -2.57 -8.93
C PHE A 173 3.45 -3.20 -9.79
N GLU A 174 3.64 -4.42 -10.29
CA GLU A 174 2.61 -5.17 -11.02
C GLU A 174 1.35 -5.36 -10.17
N ASP A 175 1.53 -5.74 -8.90
CA ASP A 175 0.42 -5.93 -7.97
C ASP A 175 -0.26 -4.60 -7.61
N LEU A 176 0.50 -3.51 -7.41
CA LEU A 176 -0.05 -2.18 -7.14
C LEU A 176 -0.91 -1.67 -8.29
N VAL A 177 -0.44 -1.77 -9.55
CA VAL A 177 -1.25 -1.34 -10.70
C VAL A 177 -2.43 -2.28 -10.95
N SER A 178 -2.31 -3.57 -10.61
CA SER A 178 -3.43 -4.50 -10.66
C SER A 178 -4.52 -4.14 -9.66
N ALA A 179 -4.13 -3.73 -8.44
CA ALA A 179 -5.03 -3.31 -7.39
C ALA A 179 -5.71 -1.97 -7.70
N TYR A 180 -4.92 -0.93 -8.02
CA TYR A 180 -5.40 0.46 -8.07
C TYR A 180 -5.59 1.01 -9.49
N GLY A 181 -5.15 0.27 -10.50
CA GLY A 181 -5.03 0.74 -11.88
C GLY A 181 -3.67 1.40 -12.10
N ASN A 182 -3.34 1.70 -13.35
CA ASN A 182 -2.03 2.23 -13.71
C ASN A 182 -2.01 3.76 -13.63
N PRO A 183 -1.38 4.38 -12.61
CA PRO A 183 -1.43 5.82 -12.44
C PRO A 183 -0.45 6.59 -13.35
N LEU A 184 0.38 5.86 -14.12
CA LEU A 184 1.41 6.42 -15.00
C LEU A 184 0.84 6.87 -16.35
N TYR A 185 -0.34 6.37 -16.71
CA TYR A 185 -0.98 6.62 -18.00
C TYR A 185 -2.42 7.10 -17.80
N ASP A 186 -2.96 7.76 -18.83
CA ASP A 186 -4.36 8.14 -18.87
C ASP A 186 -5.25 6.94 -19.24
N VAL A 187 -5.33 5.98 -18.32
CA VAL A 187 -6.09 4.73 -18.48
C VAL A 187 -6.91 4.44 -17.24
N GLU A 188 -8.03 3.74 -17.43
CA GLU A 188 -8.78 3.18 -16.31
C GLU A 188 -8.20 1.83 -15.85
N GLY A 189 -7.55 1.08 -16.72
CA GLY A 189 -7.06 -0.28 -16.43
C GLY A 189 -5.71 -0.35 -15.74
N ALA A 190 -5.18 -1.57 -15.60
CA ALA A 190 -3.86 -1.85 -15.03
C ALA A 190 -2.72 -1.82 -16.08
N LEU A 191 -3.04 -1.99 -17.37
CA LEU A 191 -2.05 -2.04 -18.44
C LEU A 191 -1.83 -0.66 -19.10
N PRO A 192 -0.60 -0.37 -19.58
CA PRO A 192 -0.32 0.79 -20.42
C PRO A 192 -1.16 0.82 -21.70
N PRO A 193 -1.33 2.01 -22.32
CA PRO A 193 -2.03 2.15 -23.60
C PRO A 193 -1.43 1.25 -24.69
N GLY A 194 -2.28 0.44 -25.33
CA GLY A 194 -1.90 -0.43 -26.43
C GLY A 194 -1.28 -1.78 -26.04
N LEU A 195 -1.03 -2.02 -24.74
CA LEU A 195 -0.61 -3.32 -24.23
C LEU A 195 -1.83 -4.14 -23.78
N SER A 196 -1.84 -5.43 -24.11
CA SER A 196 -2.91 -6.37 -23.75
C SER A 196 -2.39 -7.56 -22.93
N GLU A 197 -3.30 -8.29 -22.27
CA GLU A 197 -2.96 -9.53 -21.57
C GLU A 197 -2.47 -10.63 -22.53
N GLU A 198 -2.93 -10.63 -23.79
CA GLU A 198 -2.46 -11.55 -24.84
C GLU A 198 -0.98 -11.33 -25.15
N ASP A 199 -0.55 -10.06 -25.20
CA ASP A 199 0.86 -9.74 -25.41
C ASP A 199 1.74 -10.26 -24.28
N LEU A 200 1.28 -10.14 -23.03
CA LEU A 200 2.02 -10.61 -21.86
C LEU A 200 2.11 -12.14 -21.79
N ALA A 201 1.20 -12.84 -22.46
CA ALA A 201 1.21 -14.29 -22.58
C ALA A 201 2.14 -14.80 -23.70
N ASP A 202 2.65 -13.91 -24.56
CA ASP A 202 3.56 -14.28 -25.64
C ASP A 202 4.93 -14.75 -25.08
N PRO A 203 5.35 -16.00 -25.32
CA PRO A 203 6.66 -16.48 -24.88
C PRO A 203 7.84 -15.70 -25.50
N ASP A 204 7.63 -15.05 -26.64
CA ASP A 204 8.63 -14.26 -27.35
C ASP A 204 8.58 -12.76 -26.97
N PHE A 205 7.78 -12.36 -25.98
CA PHE A 205 7.60 -10.95 -25.57
C PHE A 205 8.94 -10.21 -25.37
N CYS A 206 9.91 -10.82 -24.69
CA CYS A 206 11.22 -10.21 -24.46
C CYS A 206 12.15 -10.27 -25.68
N ALA A 207 11.93 -11.21 -26.58
CA ALA A 207 12.72 -11.36 -27.81
C ALA A 207 12.24 -10.41 -28.92
N SER A 208 10.95 -10.06 -28.91
CA SER A 208 10.30 -9.22 -29.91
C SER A 208 9.50 -8.09 -29.24
N PRO A 209 10.17 -7.05 -28.70
CA PRO A 209 9.47 -5.93 -28.09
C PRO A 209 8.52 -5.25 -29.08
N ARG A 210 7.36 -4.82 -28.60
CA ARG A 210 6.34 -4.14 -29.41
C ARG A 210 6.59 -2.65 -29.41
N VAL A 211 6.61 -2.06 -30.61
CA VAL A 211 6.59 -0.61 -30.81
C VAL A 211 5.13 -0.13 -30.75
N LEU A 212 4.86 0.81 -29.85
CA LEU A 212 3.57 1.39 -29.56
C LEU A 212 3.58 2.90 -29.85
N PRO A 213 2.40 3.53 -29.99
CA PRO A 213 2.31 4.97 -30.17
C PRO A 213 3.10 5.76 -29.10
N PRO A 214 3.63 6.94 -29.46
CA PRO A 214 4.38 7.77 -28.53
C PRO A 214 3.48 8.24 -27.36
N ILE A 215 4.02 8.22 -26.14
CA ILE A 215 3.43 8.88 -24.98
C ILE A 215 4.13 10.23 -24.76
N PRO A 216 3.45 11.38 -24.99
CA PRO A 216 4.06 12.69 -24.82
C PRO A 216 4.37 13.01 -23.36
N HIS A 217 5.58 13.51 -23.10
CA HIS A 217 5.99 14.01 -21.79
C HIS A 217 6.95 15.20 -21.93
N PRO A 218 6.82 16.29 -21.16
CA PRO A 218 7.65 17.49 -21.31
C PRO A 218 9.15 17.25 -21.30
N THR A 219 9.63 16.30 -20.49
CA THR A 219 11.06 16.03 -20.30
C THR A 219 11.51 14.64 -20.74
N ARG A 220 10.61 13.65 -20.79
CA ARG A 220 10.96 12.23 -21.05
C ARG A 220 10.73 11.84 -22.49
N ASN A 221 9.79 12.52 -23.15
CA ASN A 221 9.50 12.36 -24.57
C ASN A 221 8.89 13.67 -25.09
N PRO A 222 9.68 14.75 -25.20
CA PRO A 222 9.18 16.09 -25.55
C PRO A 222 8.39 16.05 -26.85
N GLY A 223 7.13 16.47 -26.80
CA GLY A 223 6.22 16.48 -27.96
C GLY A 223 5.80 15.10 -28.47
N GLY A 224 6.13 14.00 -27.78
CA GLY A 224 5.85 12.64 -28.25
C GLY A 224 6.66 12.28 -29.50
N ARG A 225 7.92 12.74 -29.58
CA ARG A 225 8.81 12.53 -30.74
C ARG A 225 9.15 11.05 -30.97
N TYR A 226 9.28 10.27 -29.90
CA TYR A 226 9.79 8.90 -29.96
C TYR A 226 8.69 7.89 -29.66
N PRO A 227 8.65 6.75 -30.37
CA PRO A 227 7.69 5.71 -30.08
C PRO A 227 7.90 5.16 -28.67
N SER A 228 6.83 4.60 -28.12
CA SER A 228 6.92 3.85 -26.87
C SER A 228 7.23 2.38 -27.21
N VAL A 229 7.92 1.67 -26.35
CA VAL A 229 8.25 0.26 -26.55
C VAL A 229 7.89 -0.56 -25.32
N THR A 230 7.35 -1.76 -25.52
CA THR A 230 7.33 -2.74 -24.42
C THR A 230 8.76 -3.13 -24.09
N PHE A 231 9.02 -3.55 -22.85
CA PHE A 231 10.36 -3.99 -22.48
C PHE A 231 10.32 -5.05 -21.39
N CYS A 232 11.45 -5.74 -21.28
CA CYS A 232 11.71 -6.63 -20.18
C CYS A 232 12.78 -6.05 -19.25
N ASP A 233 12.74 -6.48 -18.01
CA ASP A 233 13.63 -6.15 -16.91
C ASP A 233 14.01 -7.46 -16.19
N GLY A 234 14.29 -7.41 -14.88
CA GLY A 234 14.57 -8.54 -14.01
C GLY A 234 15.97 -8.47 -13.38
N GLY A 235 16.12 -9.04 -12.20
CA GLY A 235 17.39 -9.06 -11.46
C GLY A 235 18.37 -10.06 -12.04
N THR A 236 18.99 -9.74 -13.19
CA THR A 236 20.06 -10.60 -13.72
C THR A 236 21.24 -10.60 -12.76
N PRO A 237 21.67 -11.78 -12.25
CA PRO A 237 22.79 -11.86 -11.35
C PRO A 237 24.08 -11.34 -11.99
N ARG A 238 24.88 -10.58 -11.23
CA ARG A 238 26.20 -10.12 -11.67
C ARG A 238 27.14 -11.30 -11.88
N ALA A 239 27.69 -11.40 -13.08
CA ALA A 239 28.70 -12.39 -13.42
C ALA A 239 30.08 -11.99 -12.83
N PHE A 240 30.82 -12.97 -12.31
CA PHE A 240 32.20 -12.80 -11.87
C PHE A 240 33.01 -14.08 -12.14
N CYS A 241 34.33 -13.95 -12.30
CA CYS A 241 35.21 -15.09 -12.53
C CYS A 241 35.56 -15.80 -11.21
N ALA A 242 35.39 -17.11 -11.16
CA ALA A 242 35.38 -17.90 -9.92
C ALA A 242 36.70 -17.86 -9.15
N GLU A 243 37.85 -17.86 -9.84
CA GLU A 243 39.16 -17.91 -9.20
C GLU A 243 39.64 -16.53 -8.73
N THR A 244 39.40 -15.49 -9.53
CA THR A 244 39.94 -14.14 -9.29
C THR A 244 38.96 -13.22 -8.56
N GLY A 245 37.67 -13.53 -8.57
CA GLY A 245 36.60 -12.65 -8.11
C GLY A 245 36.35 -11.44 -9.02
N ARG A 246 36.96 -11.38 -10.21
CA ARG A 246 36.80 -10.27 -11.15
C ARG A 246 35.37 -10.20 -11.67
N VAL A 247 34.69 -9.06 -11.48
CA VAL A 247 33.36 -8.82 -12.04
C VAL A 247 33.46 -8.67 -13.55
N VAL A 248 32.57 -9.34 -14.29
CA VAL A 248 32.52 -9.26 -15.76
C VAL A 248 31.69 -8.05 -16.18
N ASP A 249 32.27 -7.19 -17.01
CA ASP A 249 31.59 -6.07 -17.63
C ASP A 249 30.96 -6.53 -18.95
N ARG A 250 29.66 -6.85 -18.92
CA ARG A 250 28.95 -7.38 -20.11
C ARG A 250 28.86 -6.41 -21.28
N CYS A 251 29.05 -5.11 -21.06
CA CYS A 251 29.08 -4.15 -22.16
C CYS A 251 30.37 -4.26 -22.97
N ARG A 252 31.46 -4.72 -22.35
CA ARG A 252 32.77 -4.96 -22.98
C ARG A 252 33.00 -6.42 -23.33
N GLU A 253 32.53 -7.32 -22.49
CA GLU A 253 32.71 -8.77 -22.55
C GLU A 253 31.33 -9.48 -22.55
N PRO A 254 30.57 -9.43 -23.66
CA PRO A 254 29.20 -9.96 -23.72
C PRO A 254 29.13 -11.49 -23.59
N ASP A 255 30.19 -12.20 -23.97
CA ASP A 255 30.34 -13.64 -23.72
C ASP A 255 31.07 -13.85 -22.38
N VAL A 256 30.28 -13.98 -21.32
CA VAL A 256 30.79 -14.11 -19.93
C VAL A 256 31.55 -15.41 -19.69
N GLU A 257 31.26 -16.47 -20.46
CA GLU A 257 31.98 -17.74 -20.37
C GLU A 257 33.38 -17.59 -20.94
N ALA A 258 33.49 -16.96 -22.11
CA ALA A 258 34.78 -16.64 -22.72
C ALA A 258 35.59 -15.68 -21.85
N ALA A 259 34.94 -14.68 -21.23
CA ALA A 259 35.58 -13.71 -20.36
C ALA A 259 36.30 -14.35 -19.16
N CYS A 260 35.75 -15.43 -18.60
CA CYS A 260 36.29 -16.10 -17.42
C CYS A 260 36.99 -17.44 -17.71
N ALA A 261 37.26 -17.77 -18.98
CA ALA A 261 37.80 -19.06 -19.38
C ALA A 261 39.14 -19.40 -18.69
N ASP A 262 40.01 -18.40 -18.52
CA ASP A 262 41.32 -18.54 -17.87
C ASP A 262 41.30 -18.18 -16.37
N GLU A 263 40.12 -17.91 -15.80
CA GLU A 263 39.93 -17.42 -14.42
C GLU A 263 38.96 -18.32 -13.62
N GLY A 264 39.00 -19.63 -13.89
CA GLY A 264 38.21 -20.64 -13.17
C GLY A 264 36.75 -20.77 -13.61
N GLY A 265 36.35 -20.12 -14.71
CA GLY A 265 34.98 -20.12 -15.22
C GLY A 265 34.10 -19.04 -14.58
N VAL A 266 32.88 -18.87 -15.11
CA VAL A 266 31.94 -17.85 -14.64
C VAL A 266 31.10 -18.37 -13.46
N GLU A 267 30.91 -17.50 -12.47
CA GLU A 267 29.90 -17.65 -11.43
C GLU A 267 28.99 -16.41 -11.38
N PHE A 268 27.84 -16.56 -10.72
CA PHE A 268 26.81 -15.52 -10.61
C PHE A 268 26.57 -15.15 -9.16
N ALA A 269 26.60 -13.85 -8.85
CA ALA A 269 26.42 -13.33 -7.51
C ALA A 269 24.98 -13.56 -7.01
N THR A 270 24.84 -14.21 -5.86
CA THR A 270 23.57 -14.49 -5.18
C THR A 270 23.69 -14.22 -3.68
N SER A 271 22.61 -14.44 -2.94
CA SER A 271 22.63 -14.40 -1.47
C SER A 271 23.59 -15.41 -0.83
N ARG A 272 23.98 -16.46 -1.57
CA ARG A 272 24.88 -17.52 -1.11
C ARG A 272 26.26 -17.41 -1.74
N THR A 273 26.32 -16.96 -2.99
CA THR A 273 27.54 -16.86 -3.80
C THR A 273 27.94 -15.40 -3.89
N ASN A 274 29.09 -15.02 -3.33
CA ASN A 274 29.54 -13.62 -3.27
C ASN A 274 28.45 -12.65 -2.74
N PRO A 275 28.04 -12.78 -1.46
CA PRO A 275 26.90 -12.05 -0.89
C PRO A 275 27.11 -10.52 -0.84
N SER A 276 28.36 -10.05 -0.81
CA SER A 276 28.69 -8.63 -0.86
C SER A 276 28.37 -8.04 -2.24
N LEU A 277 28.87 -8.66 -3.32
CA LEU A 277 28.58 -8.24 -4.69
C LEU A 277 27.08 -8.30 -5.00
N TRP A 278 26.39 -9.34 -4.50
CA TRP A 278 24.94 -9.43 -4.61
C TRP A 278 24.24 -8.28 -3.88
N ALA A 279 24.57 -8.02 -2.60
CA ALA A 279 23.91 -6.96 -1.83
C ALA A 279 24.10 -5.56 -2.44
N GLU A 280 25.20 -5.31 -3.14
CA GLU A 280 25.45 -4.04 -3.84
C GLU A 280 24.60 -3.87 -5.11
N ASN A 281 24.16 -4.97 -5.73
CA ASN A 281 23.54 -4.99 -7.05
C ASN A 281 22.13 -5.62 -7.08
N ALA A 282 21.64 -6.17 -5.97
CA ALA A 282 20.38 -6.94 -5.94
C ALA A 282 19.16 -6.15 -6.44
N ALA A 283 19.15 -4.83 -6.23
CA ALA A 283 18.08 -3.94 -6.70
C ALA A 283 18.48 -3.11 -7.94
N ALA A 284 19.60 -3.45 -8.59
CA ALA A 284 20.11 -2.77 -9.77
C ALA A 284 19.87 -3.59 -11.05
N LEU A 285 19.63 -2.89 -12.16
CA LEU A 285 19.63 -3.49 -13.49
C LEU A 285 21.09 -3.80 -13.88
N GLU A 286 21.33 -4.98 -14.45
CA GLU A 286 22.64 -5.31 -15.03
C GLU A 286 22.74 -4.71 -16.46
N PRO A 287 23.68 -3.78 -16.71
CA PRO A 287 23.87 -3.22 -18.04
C PRO A 287 24.24 -4.26 -19.09
N CYS A 288 23.76 -4.09 -20.32
CA CYS A 288 24.03 -4.96 -21.46
C CYS A 288 23.67 -6.45 -21.25
N ALA A 289 23.01 -6.80 -20.15
CA ALA A 289 22.51 -8.15 -19.91
C ALA A 289 21.20 -8.40 -20.68
N LYS A 290 20.99 -9.66 -21.07
CA LYS A 290 19.70 -10.07 -21.64
C LYS A 290 18.63 -10.00 -20.55
N ARG A 291 17.61 -9.18 -20.77
CA ARG A 291 16.46 -9.02 -19.87
C ARG A 291 15.37 -10.02 -20.24
N THR A 292 14.77 -10.68 -19.25
CA THR A 292 13.90 -11.85 -19.47
C THR A 292 12.55 -11.75 -18.78
N ARG A 293 12.32 -10.71 -17.99
CA ARG A 293 11.07 -10.55 -17.24
C ARG A 293 10.23 -9.44 -17.86
N PRO A 294 9.03 -9.74 -18.40
CA PRO A 294 8.11 -8.72 -18.88
C PRO A 294 7.81 -7.65 -17.83
N VAL A 295 7.74 -6.38 -18.24
CA VAL A 295 7.27 -5.27 -17.40
C VAL A 295 5.85 -4.89 -17.81
N PRO A 296 4.81 -5.40 -17.13
CA PRO A 296 3.43 -5.22 -17.56
C PRO A 296 2.86 -3.83 -17.24
N PHE A 297 3.52 -3.08 -16.35
CA PHE A 297 3.01 -1.81 -15.83
C PHE A 297 3.63 -0.58 -16.49
N ALA A 298 4.64 -0.73 -17.36
CA ALA A 298 5.38 0.40 -17.91
C ALA A 298 5.86 0.16 -19.35
N LEU A 299 6.06 1.25 -20.08
CA LEU A 299 6.66 1.30 -21.42
C LEU A 299 7.97 2.10 -21.39
N GLY A 300 8.91 1.77 -22.28
CA GLY A 300 10.12 2.56 -22.54
C GLY A 300 9.90 3.59 -23.63
N VAL A 301 10.79 4.58 -23.72
CA VAL A 301 10.88 5.55 -24.83
C VAL A 301 12.08 5.18 -25.68
N ASP A 302 11.87 4.79 -26.94
CA ASP A 302 12.94 4.37 -27.86
C ASP A 302 13.52 5.58 -28.60
N VAL A 303 14.58 6.16 -28.02
CA VAL A 303 15.22 7.39 -28.48
C VAL A 303 16.08 7.14 -29.71
N ASN A 304 16.78 6.01 -29.77
CA ASN A 304 17.69 5.69 -30.88
C ASN A 304 17.03 4.91 -32.02
N GLY A 305 15.77 4.50 -31.87
CA GLY A 305 14.95 3.86 -32.91
C GLY A 305 15.32 2.40 -33.15
N ASN A 306 15.92 1.71 -32.17
CA ASN A 306 16.34 0.31 -32.31
C ASN A 306 15.24 -0.70 -31.97
N GLY A 307 14.05 -0.23 -31.60
CA GLY A 307 12.88 -1.05 -31.30
C GLY A 307 12.89 -1.72 -29.92
N ARG A 308 13.81 -1.35 -29.02
CA ARG A 308 13.87 -1.83 -27.64
C ARG A 308 14.16 -0.68 -26.69
N ARG A 309 13.90 -0.87 -25.39
CA ARG A 309 14.34 0.09 -24.37
C ARG A 309 15.79 -0.19 -23.99
N ASP A 310 16.69 0.77 -24.18
CA ASP A 310 18.06 0.70 -23.64
C ASP A 310 18.13 1.19 -22.17
N LEU A 311 19.24 0.92 -21.47
CA LEU A 311 19.39 1.25 -20.04
C LEU A 311 19.17 2.75 -19.74
N GLY A 312 19.77 3.63 -20.53
CA GLY A 312 19.65 5.08 -20.42
C GLY A 312 18.31 5.66 -20.89
N GLU A 313 17.50 4.88 -21.59
CA GLU A 313 16.25 5.35 -22.15
C GLU A 313 15.14 5.48 -21.08
N PRO A 314 14.39 6.59 -21.08
CA PRO A 314 13.38 6.84 -20.06
C PRO A 314 12.25 5.83 -20.06
N VAL A 315 11.66 5.62 -18.87
CA VAL A 315 10.33 5.02 -18.76
C VAL A 315 9.28 6.07 -19.12
N ALA A 316 8.39 5.72 -20.04
CA ALA A 316 7.31 6.57 -20.52
C ALA A 316 6.26 6.80 -19.43
N VAL A 317 5.86 8.07 -19.24
CA VAL A 317 4.83 8.52 -18.30
C VAL A 317 3.99 9.59 -19.00
N ALA A 318 2.67 9.52 -18.85
CA ALA A 318 1.77 10.53 -19.41
C ALA A 318 1.87 11.85 -18.63
N ALA A 319 1.74 12.98 -19.34
CA ALA A 319 1.76 14.31 -18.73
C ALA A 319 0.37 14.89 -18.44
N SER A 320 -0.69 14.25 -18.93
CA SER A 320 -2.08 14.69 -18.79
C SER A 320 -2.98 13.50 -18.48
N PHE A 321 -3.99 13.73 -17.64
CA PHE A 321 -4.87 12.69 -17.14
C PHE A 321 -6.33 13.15 -17.16
N SER A 322 -7.22 12.32 -17.66
CA SER A 322 -8.67 12.48 -17.58
C SER A 322 -9.19 12.28 -16.16
N SER A 323 -10.43 12.71 -15.90
CA SER A 323 -11.09 12.56 -14.58
C SER A 323 -11.28 11.12 -14.15
N ASP A 324 -11.40 10.21 -15.12
CA ASP A 324 -11.78 8.82 -14.87
C ASP A 324 -10.55 7.91 -14.77
N SER A 325 -9.36 8.45 -15.05
CA SER A 325 -8.07 7.75 -14.96
C SER A 325 -7.82 7.11 -13.60
N ALA A 326 -7.07 6.01 -13.60
CA ALA A 326 -6.62 5.34 -12.39
C ALA A 326 -5.87 6.27 -11.44
N ARG A 327 -5.10 7.22 -11.98
CA ARG A 327 -4.43 8.28 -11.21
C ARG A 327 -5.44 9.10 -10.39
N GLN A 328 -6.48 9.62 -11.02
CA GLN A 328 -7.48 10.45 -10.33
C GLN A 328 -8.26 9.64 -9.30
N ARG A 329 -8.56 8.37 -9.59
CA ARG A 329 -9.16 7.46 -8.61
C ARG A 329 -8.26 7.23 -7.40
N LEU A 330 -6.97 6.98 -7.59
CA LEU A 330 -6.03 6.85 -6.47
C LEU A 330 -5.98 8.12 -5.61
N LEU A 331 -5.92 9.30 -6.23
CA LEU A 331 -5.97 10.60 -5.53
C LEU A 331 -7.28 10.83 -4.76
N SER A 332 -8.40 10.27 -5.22
CA SER A 332 -9.69 10.35 -4.53
C SER A 332 -9.78 9.49 -3.27
N LEU A 333 -8.86 8.53 -3.10
CA LEU A 333 -8.77 7.66 -1.93
C LEU A 333 -7.92 8.24 -0.80
N ASP A 334 -7.55 9.52 -0.89
CA ASP A 334 -6.80 10.23 0.13
C ASP A 334 -7.56 10.25 1.48
N PRO A 335 -7.00 9.63 2.54
CA PRO A 335 -7.66 9.53 3.85
C PRO A 335 -8.05 10.88 4.46
N ALA A 336 -7.20 11.90 4.35
CA ALA A 336 -7.47 13.20 4.93
C ALA A 336 -8.56 13.97 4.15
N ARG A 337 -8.61 13.83 2.81
CA ARG A 337 -9.73 14.40 2.01
C ARG A 337 -11.04 13.71 2.33
N LEU A 338 -11.03 12.38 2.40
CA LEU A 338 -12.21 11.57 2.72
C LEU A 338 -12.82 11.96 4.07
N LEU A 339 -11.99 12.18 5.09
CA LEU A 339 -12.48 12.57 6.42
C LEU A 339 -12.94 14.02 6.50
N ALA A 340 -12.27 14.95 5.80
CA ALA A 340 -12.64 16.36 5.81
C ALA A 340 -14.09 16.57 5.36
N VAL A 341 -14.55 15.81 4.36
CA VAL A 341 -15.93 15.90 3.84
C VAL A 341 -16.97 15.16 4.68
N ARG A 342 -16.57 14.48 5.77
CA ARG A 342 -17.45 13.67 6.63
C ARG A 342 -17.85 14.38 7.92
N GLY A 343 -17.54 15.68 8.05
CA GLY A 343 -18.02 16.53 9.15
C GLY A 343 -17.60 16.04 10.54
N GLU A 344 -18.55 15.77 11.42
CA GLU A 344 -18.28 15.29 12.78
C GLU A 344 -17.73 13.86 12.80
N ALA A 345 -18.22 12.97 11.94
CA ALA A 345 -17.72 11.60 11.82
C ALA A 345 -16.23 11.56 11.41
N GLY A 346 -15.80 12.48 10.56
CA GLY A 346 -14.38 12.66 10.23
C GLY A 346 -13.57 13.23 11.40
N ARG A 347 -14.11 14.21 12.13
CA ARG A 347 -13.42 14.86 13.26
C ARG A 347 -13.24 13.94 14.46
N ARG A 348 -14.15 13.00 14.72
CA ARG A 348 -14.04 12.06 15.84
C ARG A 348 -12.99 10.97 15.63
N MET A 349 -12.64 10.66 14.38
CA MET A 349 -11.72 9.58 14.02
C MET A 349 -10.35 9.77 14.68
N ALA A 350 -9.92 8.75 15.41
CA ALA A 350 -8.58 8.65 15.98
C ALA A 350 -7.61 8.06 14.96
N PHE A 351 -6.36 8.53 14.97
CA PHE A 351 -5.30 8.09 14.07
C PHE A 351 -4.02 7.77 14.84
N TYR A 352 -3.51 6.57 14.61
CA TYR A 352 -2.15 6.19 14.96
C TYR A 352 -1.38 5.97 13.67
N LEU A 353 -0.34 6.75 13.45
CA LEU A 353 0.57 6.61 12.31
C LEU A 353 1.95 6.26 12.84
N ASP A 354 2.62 5.28 12.25
CA ASP A 354 4.05 5.10 12.46
C ASP A 354 4.81 4.78 11.17
N ALA A 355 6.12 5.02 11.19
CA ALA A 355 7.03 4.65 10.12
C ALA A 355 8.49 4.75 10.56
N GLY A 356 9.37 4.00 9.90
CA GLY A 356 10.80 3.99 10.18
C GLY A 356 11.51 5.12 9.42
N ILE A 357 12.43 5.82 10.07
CA ILE A 357 13.16 6.96 9.46
C ILE A 357 14.16 6.56 8.35
N ARG A 358 14.36 5.26 8.12
CA ARG A 358 15.20 4.66 7.06
C ARG A 358 14.42 3.70 6.17
N ASP A 359 13.09 3.77 6.19
CA ASP A 359 12.23 2.93 5.36
C ASP A 359 12.58 3.07 3.86
N VAL A 360 12.77 1.94 3.17
CA VAL A 360 13.20 1.91 1.75
C VAL A 360 12.14 2.48 0.79
N PHE A 361 10.88 2.57 1.23
CA PHE A 361 9.76 3.18 0.52
C PHE A 361 9.40 4.57 1.05
N GLN A 362 10.18 5.10 2.00
CA GLN A 362 9.96 6.41 2.61
C GLN A 362 8.61 6.61 3.29
N PHE A 363 8.11 5.56 3.95
CA PHE A 363 6.84 5.66 4.67
C PHE A 363 6.86 6.68 5.82
N ASP A 364 8.04 7.12 6.29
CA ASP A 364 8.22 8.27 7.20
C ASP A 364 7.67 9.56 6.61
N VAL A 365 7.93 9.83 5.33
CA VAL A 365 7.44 11.03 4.65
C VAL A 365 5.94 10.93 4.39
N HIS A 366 5.45 9.77 3.97
CA HIS A 366 4.01 9.52 3.80
C HIS A 366 3.24 9.76 5.11
N ALA A 367 3.70 9.14 6.21
CA ALA A 367 3.07 9.26 7.51
C ALA A 367 3.13 10.70 8.04
N ALA A 368 4.27 11.39 7.87
CA ALA A 368 4.41 12.79 8.25
C ALA A 368 3.45 13.70 7.49
N ARG A 369 3.37 13.60 6.15
CA ARG A 369 2.47 14.45 5.35
C ARG A 369 1.00 14.23 5.69
N LEU A 370 0.59 12.97 5.85
CA LEU A 370 -0.78 12.66 6.27
C LEU A 370 -1.07 13.20 7.68
N PHE A 371 -0.14 13.01 8.63
CA PHE A 371 -0.29 13.52 10.00
C PHE A 371 -0.50 15.03 10.03
N GLU A 372 0.30 15.79 9.29
CA GLU A 372 0.23 17.25 9.24
C GLU A 372 -1.14 17.76 8.77
N ARG A 373 -1.77 17.03 7.83
CA ARG A 373 -3.12 17.33 7.35
C ARG A 373 -4.20 16.88 8.34
N LEU A 374 -4.02 15.73 8.99
CA LEU A 374 -4.96 15.21 9.98
C LEU A 374 -4.93 15.98 11.30
N ARG A 375 -3.83 16.63 11.68
CA ARG A 375 -3.76 17.42 12.92
C ARG A 375 -4.46 18.78 12.80
N GLU A 376 -4.78 19.23 11.59
CA GLU A 376 -5.51 20.48 11.38
C GLU A 376 -6.88 20.42 12.07
N GLY A 377 -7.16 21.38 12.96
CA GLY A 377 -8.40 21.39 13.74
C GLY A 377 -8.52 20.34 14.85
N ALA A 378 -7.46 19.59 15.16
CA ALA A 378 -7.41 18.62 16.26
C ALA A 378 -6.34 19.00 17.31
N PRO A 379 -6.63 19.96 18.20
CA PRO A 379 -5.70 20.35 19.25
C PRO A 379 -5.38 19.15 20.15
N GLY A 380 -4.10 19.00 20.52
CA GLY A 380 -3.60 17.86 21.28
C GLY A 380 -3.01 16.72 20.44
N SER A 381 -3.08 16.80 19.10
CA SER A 381 -2.33 15.89 18.23
C SER A 381 -0.82 16.01 18.50
N ARG A 382 -0.07 14.90 18.48
CA ARG A 382 1.36 14.90 18.81
C ARG A 382 2.19 14.02 17.88
N ARG A 383 3.36 14.52 17.50
CA ARG A 383 4.40 13.79 16.78
C ARG A 383 5.51 13.39 17.74
N TYR A 384 6.00 12.18 17.57
CA TYR A 384 7.11 11.59 18.30
C TYR A 384 8.22 11.21 17.33
N ASP A 385 9.38 11.83 17.48
CA ASP A 385 10.58 11.56 16.70
C ASP A 385 11.56 10.78 17.58
N GLY A 386 11.63 9.46 17.38
CA GLY A 386 12.38 8.53 18.23
C GLY A 386 11.82 8.40 19.65
N ILE A 387 12.30 7.39 20.38
CA ILE A 387 11.84 7.07 21.73
C ILE A 387 12.08 8.20 22.74
N GLY A 388 13.15 8.99 22.57
CA GLY A 388 13.51 10.08 23.49
C GLY A 388 12.49 11.22 23.55
N SER A 389 11.60 11.30 22.55
CA SER A 389 10.49 12.27 22.50
C SER A 389 9.27 11.87 23.35
N PHE A 390 9.22 10.64 23.86
CA PHE A 390 8.18 10.20 24.78
C PHE A 390 8.45 10.67 26.22
N PRO A 391 7.40 10.77 27.07
CA PRO A 391 7.55 11.08 28.49
C PRO A 391 8.59 10.20 29.20
N GLY A 392 9.40 10.82 30.06
CA GLY A 392 10.52 10.17 30.73
C GLY A 392 11.80 10.07 29.88
N SER A 393 11.73 10.41 28.58
CA SER A 393 12.84 10.41 27.62
C SER A 393 13.72 9.15 27.70
N PRO A 394 13.16 7.96 27.37
CA PRO A 394 13.92 6.72 27.33
C PRO A 394 15.24 6.85 26.57
N ALA A 395 16.33 6.37 27.17
CA ALA A 395 17.66 6.43 26.58
C ALA A 395 17.91 5.31 25.55
N SER A 396 17.15 4.22 25.62
CA SER A 396 17.28 3.07 24.71
C SER A 396 15.93 2.38 24.50
N GLU A 397 15.83 1.61 23.41
CA GLU A 397 14.63 0.81 23.12
C GLU A 397 14.34 -0.22 24.24
N ASP A 398 15.37 -0.66 24.96
CA ASP A 398 15.23 -1.54 26.14
C ASP A 398 14.74 -0.81 27.40
N ASP A 399 14.81 0.53 27.44
CA ASP A 399 14.27 1.35 28.53
C ASP A 399 12.85 1.85 28.24
N PHE A 400 12.41 1.80 26.98
CA PHE A 400 11.08 2.26 26.62
C PHE A 400 10.00 1.32 27.19
N ARG A 401 8.99 1.89 27.86
CA ARG A 401 7.90 1.13 28.51
C ARG A 401 6.54 1.62 27.99
N PRO A 402 6.13 1.22 26.77
CA PRO A 402 4.91 1.76 26.13
C PRO A 402 3.64 1.57 26.96
N LEU A 403 3.51 0.44 27.67
CA LEU A 403 2.31 0.10 28.44
C LEU A 403 2.10 1.00 29.68
N LEU A 404 3.13 1.72 30.15
CA LEU A 404 3.02 2.64 31.27
C LEU A 404 2.48 4.02 30.87
N LEU A 405 2.38 4.32 29.58
CA LEU A 405 1.92 5.62 29.07
C LEU A 405 0.41 5.79 29.29
N GLY A 406 0.01 7.01 29.65
CA GLY A 406 -1.38 7.39 29.93
C GLY A 406 -2.10 8.11 28.77
N PRO A 407 -3.38 8.47 28.94
CA PRO A 407 -4.16 9.19 27.94
C PRO A 407 -3.56 10.52 27.46
N GLU A 408 -2.92 11.27 28.37
CA GLU A 408 -2.26 12.56 28.07
C GLU A 408 -0.95 12.38 27.27
N ASP A 409 -0.34 11.19 27.40
CA ASP A 409 0.85 10.80 26.67
C ASP A 409 0.48 10.31 25.28
N LEU A 410 -0.62 9.59 25.13
CA LEU A 410 -1.02 9.01 23.84
C LEU A 410 -2.29 9.69 23.34
N PRO A 411 -2.20 10.81 22.60
CA PRO A 411 -3.39 11.51 22.11
C PRO A 411 -4.12 10.72 21.02
N LYS A 412 -5.35 11.14 20.71
CA LYS A 412 -6.19 10.49 19.67
C LYS A 412 -5.56 10.52 18.28
N ARG A 413 -4.74 11.52 17.98
CA ARG A 413 -4.04 11.65 16.70
C ARG A 413 -2.56 11.75 17.00
N MET A 414 -1.80 10.73 16.62
CA MET A 414 -0.37 10.72 16.82
C MET A 414 0.40 10.15 15.64
N LEU A 415 1.63 10.62 15.51
CA LEU A 415 2.65 10.08 14.62
C LEU A 415 3.84 9.63 15.46
N TYR A 416 4.35 8.43 15.19
CA TYR A 416 5.62 7.95 15.72
C TYR A 416 6.59 7.60 14.59
N LEU A 417 7.68 8.36 14.49
CA LEU A 417 8.80 8.05 13.61
C LEU A 417 9.87 7.31 14.43
N TYR A 418 10.07 6.02 14.16
CA TYR A 418 10.99 5.17 14.91
C TYR A 418 12.34 5.02 14.22
N GLY A 419 13.35 4.65 15.00
CA GLY A 419 14.76 4.67 14.61
C GLY A 419 15.50 5.81 15.31
N ASP A 420 16.78 5.58 15.55
CA ASP A 420 17.70 6.59 16.08
C ASP A 420 18.43 7.28 14.92
N PRO A 421 18.24 8.60 14.69
CA PRO A 421 19.00 9.34 13.70
C PRO A 421 20.53 9.23 13.87
N ALA A 422 20.99 9.00 15.11
CA ALA A 422 22.41 8.85 15.47
C ALA A 422 22.90 7.39 15.49
N ALA A 423 22.07 6.42 15.06
CA ALA A 423 22.45 5.01 15.00
C ALA A 423 23.77 4.79 14.24
N SER A 424 24.62 3.93 14.79
CA SER A 424 25.85 3.47 14.16
C SER A 424 25.55 2.61 12.92
N GLU A 425 26.53 2.45 12.03
CA GLU A 425 26.39 1.58 10.85
C GLU A 425 25.98 0.14 11.21
N ALA A 426 26.46 -0.37 12.36
CA ALA A 426 26.11 -1.69 12.85
C ALA A 426 24.64 -1.77 13.29
N GLU A 427 24.12 -0.74 13.97
CA GLU A 427 22.71 -0.66 14.36
C GLU A 427 21.79 -0.51 13.15
N ILE A 428 22.20 0.30 12.16
CA ILE A 428 21.50 0.43 10.88
C ILE A 428 21.47 -0.93 10.16
N ALA A 429 22.60 -1.65 10.11
CA ALA A 429 22.67 -2.98 9.51
C ALA A 429 21.80 -4.03 10.23
N LEU A 430 21.51 -3.83 11.52
CA LEU A 430 20.57 -4.64 12.30
C LEU A 430 19.10 -4.22 12.10
N GLY A 431 18.86 -3.14 11.37
CA GLY A 431 17.54 -2.67 10.97
C GLY A 431 17.00 -1.49 11.78
N ASP A 432 17.84 -0.68 12.42
CA ASP A 432 17.38 0.52 13.14
C ASP A 432 16.66 1.53 12.22
N GLY A 433 15.37 1.74 12.45
CA GLY A 433 14.54 2.65 11.66
C GLY A 433 14.24 2.18 10.24
N ASP A 434 14.61 0.94 9.88
CA ASP A 434 14.29 0.33 8.59
C ASP A 434 12.78 0.07 8.43
N HIS A 435 12.37 -0.50 7.29
CA HIS A 435 10.97 -0.79 6.95
C HIS A 435 10.17 -1.55 8.04
N VAL A 436 10.82 -2.49 8.73
CA VAL A 436 10.22 -3.20 9.89
C VAL A 436 10.79 -2.71 11.22
N GLY A 437 12.05 -2.31 11.26
CA GLY A 437 12.78 -1.99 12.49
C GLY A 437 13.52 -3.19 13.09
N THR A 438 14.25 -2.96 14.17
CA THR A 438 14.85 -4.04 14.98
C THR A 438 13.78 -4.86 15.70
N SER A 439 14.12 -6.06 16.19
CA SER A 439 13.16 -6.88 16.96
C SER A 439 12.57 -6.15 18.17
N ARG A 440 13.36 -5.27 18.82
CA ARG A 440 12.88 -4.45 19.94
C ARG A 440 11.92 -3.36 19.46
N GLN A 441 12.24 -2.67 18.37
CA GLN A 441 11.35 -1.68 17.75
C GLN A 441 10.00 -2.30 17.37
N VAL A 442 9.99 -3.50 16.78
CA VAL A 442 8.76 -4.23 16.43
C VAL A 442 7.88 -4.44 17.68
N LEU A 443 8.47 -4.97 18.76
CA LEU A 443 7.74 -5.19 20.01
C LEU A 443 7.21 -3.87 20.60
N ASN A 444 8.08 -2.87 20.72
CA ASN A 444 7.71 -1.57 21.32
C ASN A 444 6.61 -0.87 20.53
N ARG A 445 6.68 -0.87 19.19
CA ARG A 445 5.64 -0.32 18.32
C ARG A 445 4.31 -1.04 18.47
N LEU A 446 4.33 -2.38 18.51
CA LEU A 446 3.12 -3.18 18.72
C LEU A 446 2.47 -2.85 20.08
N LEU A 447 3.27 -2.82 21.16
CA LEU A 447 2.77 -2.50 22.49
C LEU A 447 2.28 -1.05 22.59
N LEU A 448 2.97 -0.11 21.95
CA LEU A 448 2.57 1.29 21.88
C LEU A 448 1.22 1.45 21.18
N PHE A 449 1.06 0.82 20.01
CA PHE A 449 -0.20 0.82 19.27
C PHE A 449 -1.34 0.18 20.08
N LEU A 450 -1.10 -0.97 20.69
CA LEU A 450 -2.10 -1.67 21.51
C LEU A 450 -2.47 -0.89 22.77
N ARG A 451 -1.49 -0.23 23.40
CA ARG A 451 -1.76 0.69 24.50
C ARG A 451 -2.59 1.87 24.01
N TRP A 452 -2.20 2.47 22.88
CA TRP A 452 -2.90 3.59 22.27
C TRP A 452 -4.36 3.26 22.02
N ILE A 453 -4.69 2.10 21.42
CA ILE A 453 -6.09 1.74 21.20
C ILE A 453 -6.82 1.39 22.51
N SER A 454 -6.15 0.72 23.45
CA SER A 454 -6.71 0.38 24.77
C SER A 454 -7.18 1.62 25.54
N LEU A 455 -6.46 2.73 25.41
CA LEU A 455 -6.83 4.01 26.02
C LEU A 455 -8.07 4.67 25.39
N ARG A 456 -8.45 4.30 24.15
CA ARG A 456 -9.72 4.76 23.56
C ARG A 456 -10.94 4.02 24.08
N TRP A 457 -10.72 2.90 24.76
CA TRP A 457 -11.75 2.06 25.36
C TRP A 457 -11.53 1.94 26.87
N SER A 458 -10.94 2.98 27.47
CA SER A 458 -10.50 2.97 28.87
C SER A 458 -11.66 2.92 29.87
N GLU A 459 -12.82 3.41 29.45
CA GLU A 459 -14.08 3.46 30.18
C GLU A 459 -14.81 2.12 30.24
N LEU A 460 -14.44 1.16 29.38
CA LEU A 460 -15.05 -0.16 29.39
C LEU A 460 -14.67 -0.94 30.66
N PRO A 461 -15.57 -1.80 31.18
CA PRO A 461 -15.22 -2.71 32.25
C PRO A 461 -14.10 -3.66 31.81
N ASP A 462 -13.26 -4.08 32.75
CA ASP A 462 -12.27 -5.14 32.52
C ASP A 462 -12.79 -6.44 33.16
N PRO A 463 -13.44 -7.33 32.39
CA PRO A 463 -13.98 -8.57 32.94
C PRO A 463 -12.85 -9.47 33.44
N PRO A 464 -13.08 -10.38 34.41
CA PRO A 464 -12.05 -11.30 34.90
C PRO A 464 -11.51 -12.21 33.79
N SER A 465 -10.23 -12.57 33.88
CA SER A 465 -9.58 -13.56 33.01
C SER A 465 -9.88 -14.97 33.48
N ASP A 466 -9.86 -15.93 32.56
CA ASP A 466 -9.93 -17.37 32.88
C ASP A 466 -8.56 -18.05 32.72
N THR A 467 -8.52 -19.37 32.91
CA THR A 467 -7.33 -20.20 32.70
C THR A 467 -7.26 -20.80 31.29
N SER A 468 -8.04 -20.28 30.33
CA SER A 468 -8.06 -20.81 28.98
C SER A 468 -6.75 -20.48 28.25
N SER A 469 -6.25 -21.43 27.47
CA SER A 469 -5.03 -21.22 26.70
C SER A 469 -5.27 -20.26 25.53
N PHE A 470 -4.24 -19.53 25.12
CA PHE A 470 -4.26 -18.71 23.91
C PHE A 470 -4.73 -19.52 22.69
N PHE A 471 -4.19 -20.72 22.48
CA PHE A 471 -4.50 -21.55 21.32
C PHE A 471 -5.94 -22.09 21.30
N SER A 472 -6.63 -22.18 22.44
CA SER A 472 -8.06 -22.49 22.46
C SER A 472 -8.95 -21.32 22.04
N ARG A 473 -8.44 -20.09 22.15
CA ARG A 473 -9.16 -18.84 21.81
C ARG A 473 -8.78 -18.27 20.43
N ALA A 474 -7.63 -18.66 19.89
CA ALA A 474 -7.22 -18.35 18.53
C ALA A 474 -7.85 -19.33 17.53
N ARG A 475 -8.53 -18.83 16.50
CA ARG A 475 -9.24 -19.66 15.50
C ARG A 475 -8.94 -19.15 14.09
N SER A 476 -8.70 -20.07 13.15
CA SER A 476 -8.73 -19.80 11.72
C SER A 476 -10.08 -20.24 11.18
N LEU A 477 -10.85 -19.30 10.61
CA LEU A 477 -12.25 -19.49 10.23
C LEU A 477 -12.47 -19.00 8.79
N ARG A 478 -13.67 -19.27 8.27
CA ARG A 478 -14.11 -18.82 6.95
C ARG A 478 -15.43 -18.09 7.02
N TYR A 479 -15.64 -17.22 6.06
CA TYR A 479 -16.91 -16.57 5.80
C TYR A 479 -17.13 -16.42 4.30
N PHE A 480 -18.39 -16.41 3.89
CA PHE A 480 -18.75 -16.06 2.53
C PHE A 480 -18.74 -14.53 2.36
N SER A 481 -18.03 -14.01 1.36
CA SER A 481 -18.07 -12.60 0.99
C SER A 481 -18.96 -12.41 -0.25
N PRO A 482 -20.15 -11.79 -0.10
CA PRO A 482 -20.96 -11.35 -1.24
C PRO A 482 -20.20 -10.45 -2.21
N ALA A 483 -19.30 -9.59 -1.73
CA ALA A 483 -18.50 -8.69 -2.57
C ALA A 483 -17.58 -9.43 -3.56
N LEU A 484 -17.12 -10.63 -3.20
CA LEU A 484 -16.30 -11.48 -4.09
C LEU A 484 -17.05 -12.68 -4.67
N GLY A 485 -18.22 -13.01 -4.14
CA GLY A 485 -18.95 -14.23 -4.48
C GLY A 485 -18.20 -15.51 -4.09
N ALA A 486 -17.38 -15.47 -3.04
CA ALA A 486 -16.51 -16.58 -2.64
C ALA A 486 -16.25 -16.63 -1.13
N GLU A 487 -15.87 -17.81 -0.64
CA GLU A 487 -15.35 -18.00 0.72
C GLU A 487 -13.97 -17.34 0.88
N ARG A 488 -13.75 -16.74 2.05
CA ARG A 488 -12.46 -16.17 2.47
C ARG A 488 -12.07 -16.67 3.85
N ASP A 489 -10.76 -16.86 4.06
CA ASP A 489 -10.22 -17.15 5.38
C ASP A 489 -10.03 -15.85 6.19
N TYR A 490 -10.14 -15.96 7.51
CA TYR A 490 -9.71 -14.95 8.48
C TYR A 490 -9.23 -15.65 9.76
N ALA A 491 -8.47 -14.95 10.59
CA ALA A 491 -8.21 -15.43 11.95
C ALA A 491 -8.86 -14.53 12.99
N VAL A 492 -9.23 -15.10 14.13
CA VAL A 492 -9.78 -14.38 15.27
C VAL A 492 -9.10 -14.84 16.55
N ILE A 493 -8.78 -13.90 17.43
CA ILE A 493 -8.33 -14.19 18.80
C ILE A 493 -9.35 -13.58 19.75
N LEU A 494 -9.98 -14.44 20.54
CA LEU A 494 -10.91 -14.02 21.59
C LEU A 494 -10.13 -13.64 22.86
N PRO A 495 -10.56 -12.61 23.62
CA PRO A 495 -9.83 -12.15 24.80
C PRO A 495 -9.86 -13.15 25.97
N PRO A 496 -8.90 -13.07 26.92
CA PRO A 496 -8.90 -13.92 28.11
C PRO A 496 -10.18 -13.78 28.93
N GLY A 497 -10.77 -14.91 29.33
CA GLY A 497 -12.07 -14.91 30.01
C GLY A 497 -13.29 -14.86 29.09
N TYR A 498 -13.13 -14.84 27.76
CA TYR A 498 -14.28 -14.78 26.85
C TYR A 498 -15.27 -15.93 27.11
N ASP A 499 -14.82 -17.18 27.19
CA ASP A 499 -15.70 -18.35 27.36
C ASP A 499 -16.08 -18.62 28.84
N ALA A 500 -15.67 -17.78 29.78
CA ALA A 500 -15.96 -17.94 31.20
C ALA A 500 -17.47 -17.73 31.50
N PRO A 501 -18.11 -18.59 32.30
CA PRO A 501 -19.54 -18.48 32.61
C PRO A 501 -19.96 -17.10 33.17
N GLU A 502 -19.14 -16.49 34.02
CA GLU A 502 -19.36 -15.17 34.59
C GLU A 502 -19.33 -14.03 33.56
N ASN A 503 -18.66 -14.24 32.43
CA ASN A 503 -18.51 -13.26 31.37
C ASN A 503 -19.52 -13.44 30.24
N ARG A 504 -20.51 -14.34 30.36
CA ARG A 504 -21.43 -14.74 29.27
C ARG A 504 -22.18 -13.58 28.60
N GLU A 505 -22.48 -12.53 29.34
CA GLU A 505 -23.19 -11.34 28.83
C GLU A 505 -22.23 -10.20 28.42
N VAL A 506 -20.92 -10.38 28.60
CA VAL A 506 -19.92 -9.36 28.27
C VAL A 506 -19.73 -9.30 26.75
N ARG A 507 -19.72 -8.07 26.25
CA ARG A 507 -19.42 -7.71 24.86
C ARG A 507 -18.08 -6.99 24.80
N TYR A 508 -17.37 -7.12 23.69
CA TYR A 508 -15.99 -6.65 23.55
C TYR A 508 -15.83 -5.68 22.37
N PRO A 509 -14.89 -4.72 22.46
CA PRO A 509 -14.48 -3.94 21.31
C PRO A 509 -13.72 -4.83 20.32
N VAL A 510 -13.65 -4.41 19.05
CA VAL A 510 -13.05 -5.18 17.96
C VAL A 510 -11.94 -4.40 17.26
N LEU A 511 -10.80 -5.04 17.06
CA LEU A 511 -9.69 -4.53 16.28
C LEU A 511 -9.48 -5.41 15.04
N PHE A 512 -9.74 -4.85 13.86
CA PHE A 512 -9.47 -5.48 12.56
C PHE A 512 -8.05 -5.16 12.11
N LEU A 513 -7.27 -6.19 11.78
CA LEU A 513 -5.83 -6.12 11.48
C LEU A 513 -5.55 -6.64 10.07
N LEU A 514 -5.05 -5.77 9.20
CA LEU A 514 -4.73 -6.03 7.81
C LEU A 514 -3.21 -6.26 7.68
N HIS A 515 -2.82 -7.37 7.06
CA HIS A 515 -1.42 -7.75 6.92
C HIS A 515 -0.73 -7.04 5.74
N GLY A 516 0.59 -7.12 5.71
CA GLY A 516 1.42 -6.56 4.66
C GLY A 516 1.55 -7.47 3.45
N TYR A 517 2.24 -6.96 2.43
CA TYR A 517 2.54 -7.67 1.19
C TYR A 517 3.30 -8.99 1.46
N GLY A 518 2.98 -10.07 0.74
CA GLY A 518 3.62 -11.37 0.94
C GLY A 518 3.17 -12.15 2.19
N GLN A 519 2.37 -11.54 3.08
CA GLN A 519 1.90 -12.18 4.31
C GLN A 519 0.53 -12.87 4.11
N LYS A 520 0.10 -13.59 5.15
CA LYS A 520 -1.21 -14.21 5.26
C LYS A 520 -1.83 -13.88 6.62
N ALA A 521 -3.16 -13.80 6.70
CA ALA A 521 -3.83 -13.54 7.95
C ALA A 521 -3.87 -14.76 8.88
N ALA A 522 -4.13 -15.94 8.31
CA ALA A 522 -4.48 -17.16 9.04
C ALA A 522 -3.57 -18.36 8.70
N GLY A 523 -3.65 -19.41 9.53
CA GLY A 523 -2.83 -20.63 9.39
C GLY A 523 -1.38 -20.51 9.90
N PRO A 524 -0.55 -21.56 9.75
CA PRO A 524 0.81 -21.61 10.31
C PRO A 524 1.74 -20.54 9.73
N GLY A 525 2.36 -19.70 10.57
CA GLY A 525 3.15 -18.55 10.13
C GLY A 525 2.28 -17.38 9.63
N GLY A 526 1.01 -17.33 10.01
CA GLY A 526 0.11 -16.21 9.73
C GLY A 526 0.32 -15.04 10.69
N PHE A 527 -0.13 -13.85 10.28
CA PHE A 527 0.06 -12.60 11.02
C PHE A 527 -0.42 -12.68 12.48
N TRP A 528 -1.48 -13.45 12.73
CA TRP A 528 -2.05 -13.69 14.06
C TRP A 528 -1.06 -14.27 15.09
N GLU A 529 -0.06 -15.05 14.68
CA GLU A 529 0.90 -15.68 15.60
C GLU A 529 1.77 -14.63 16.31
N SER A 530 1.97 -13.47 15.68
CA SER A 530 2.71 -12.34 16.25
C SER A 530 2.06 -11.78 17.54
N PHE A 531 0.80 -12.13 17.79
CA PHE A 531 0.02 -11.66 18.94
C PHE A 531 -0.01 -12.65 20.12
N LEU A 532 0.73 -13.77 20.06
CA LEU A 532 0.83 -14.72 21.17
C LEU A 532 1.21 -14.04 22.49
N LEU A 533 2.18 -13.13 22.45
CA LEU A 533 2.67 -12.42 23.65
C LEU A 533 1.63 -11.43 24.20
N VAL A 534 0.70 -10.96 23.35
CA VAL A 534 -0.32 -9.97 23.72
C VAL A 534 -1.30 -10.51 24.76
N ASP A 535 -1.50 -11.83 24.77
CA ASP A 535 -2.45 -12.50 25.66
C ASP A 535 -2.18 -12.25 27.15
N GLY A 536 -0.90 -12.27 27.55
CA GLY A 536 -0.50 -12.03 28.94
C GLY A 536 -0.83 -10.61 29.42
N TRP A 537 -0.57 -9.60 28.59
CA TRP A 537 -0.89 -8.21 28.92
C TRP A 537 -2.40 -7.92 28.89
N MET A 538 -3.17 -8.62 28.04
CA MET A 538 -4.63 -8.59 28.12
C MET A 538 -5.15 -9.25 29.39
N ALA A 539 -4.54 -10.35 29.82
CA ALA A 539 -4.94 -11.06 31.03
C ALA A 539 -4.64 -10.27 32.31
N ALA A 540 -3.56 -9.48 32.29
CA ALA A 540 -3.13 -8.60 33.38
C ALA A 540 -3.85 -7.23 33.42
N GLY A 541 -4.66 -6.90 32.41
CA GLY A 541 -5.38 -5.62 32.31
C GLY A 541 -4.51 -4.44 31.84
N GLU A 542 -3.28 -4.68 31.37
CA GLU A 542 -2.39 -3.65 30.82
C GLU A 542 -2.79 -3.23 29.40
N ILE A 543 -3.31 -4.19 28.63
CA ILE A 543 -3.97 -4.01 27.33
C ILE A 543 -5.45 -4.36 27.52
N ARG A 544 -6.35 -3.54 26.96
CA ARG A 544 -7.79 -3.74 27.11
C ARG A 544 -8.20 -5.05 26.42
N LYS A 545 -9.07 -5.83 27.07
CA LYS A 545 -9.66 -7.02 26.45
C LYS A 545 -10.48 -6.63 25.22
N MET A 546 -10.12 -7.22 24.08
CA MET A 546 -10.72 -6.95 22.78
C MET A 546 -10.72 -8.21 21.93
N ILE A 547 -11.61 -8.27 20.94
CA ILE A 547 -11.56 -9.29 19.89
C ILE A 547 -10.58 -8.79 18.82
N LEU A 548 -9.58 -9.60 18.51
CA LEU A 548 -8.62 -9.32 17.43
C LEU A 548 -9.04 -10.10 16.18
N VAL A 549 -9.27 -9.43 15.06
CA VAL A 549 -9.65 -10.04 13.79
C VAL A 549 -8.55 -9.78 12.77
N PHE A 550 -7.95 -10.84 12.23
CA PHE A 550 -6.92 -10.76 11.21
C PHE A 550 -7.54 -10.97 9.85
N VAL A 551 -7.53 -9.92 9.04
CA VAL A 551 -8.21 -9.83 7.75
C VAL A 551 -7.29 -10.33 6.65
N SER A 552 -7.72 -11.37 5.93
CA SER A 552 -6.98 -11.82 4.75
C SER A 552 -7.06 -10.79 3.64
N GLY A 553 -5.90 -10.34 3.19
CA GLY A 553 -5.72 -9.55 1.97
C GLY A 553 -5.40 -10.41 0.76
N ARG A 554 -5.30 -11.74 0.88
CA ARG A 554 -4.87 -12.60 -0.22
C ARG A 554 -5.77 -12.43 -1.44
N CYS A 555 -5.13 -12.24 -2.60
CA CYS A 555 -5.83 -12.15 -3.88
C CYS A 555 -6.47 -13.51 -4.21
N CYS A 556 -7.60 -13.45 -4.90
CA CYS A 556 -8.25 -14.64 -5.41
C CYS A 556 -7.44 -15.27 -6.54
N GLN A 557 -7.73 -16.54 -6.80
CA GLN A 557 -7.12 -17.35 -7.83
C GLN A 557 -8.24 -17.96 -8.68
N THR A 558 -7.99 -18.11 -9.98
CA THR A 558 -8.96 -18.68 -10.92
C THR A 558 -8.39 -19.94 -11.56
N ASN A 559 -9.16 -21.02 -11.57
CA ASN A 559 -8.78 -22.23 -12.29
C ASN A 559 -8.83 -21.97 -13.80
N ALA A 560 -7.73 -22.23 -14.50
CA ALA A 560 -7.61 -21.91 -15.92
C ALA A 560 -8.60 -22.71 -16.80
N ASP A 561 -8.95 -23.93 -16.41
CA ASP A 561 -9.79 -24.83 -17.20
C ASP A 561 -11.28 -24.68 -16.86
N THR A 562 -11.60 -24.56 -15.57
CA THR A 562 -13.00 -24.57 -15.09
C THR A 562 -13.57 -23.18 -14.84
N GLY A 563 -12.72 -22.16 -14.70
CA GLY A 563 -13.11 -20.82 -14.27
C GLY A 563 -13.49 -20.73 -12.79
N GLU A 564 -13.28 -21.79 -12.00
CA GLU A 564 -13.56 -21.78 -10.55
C GLU A 564 -12.77 -20.67 -9.86
N LEU A 565 -13.45 -19.89 -9.01
CA LEU A 565 -12.84 -18.83 -8.20
C LEU A 565 -12.56 -19.33 -6.78
N ARG A 566 -11.34 -19.10 -6.29
CA ARG A 566 -10.95 -19.36 -4.89
C ARG A 566 -10.28 -18.14 -4.28
N CYS A 567 -10.74 -17.74 -3.09
CA CYS A 567 -10.23 -16.58 -2.37
C CYS A 567 -9.69 -16.96 -0.99
N LEU A 568 -8.95 -18.06 -0.93
CA LEU A 568 -8.37 -18.64 0.30
C LEU A 568 -6.88 -18.32 0.41
N GLU A 569 -6.33 -18.43 1.62
CA GLU A 569 -4.91 -18.14 1.91
C GLU A 569 -3.96 -19.12 1.21
N THR A 570 -4.42 -20.34 0.98
CA THR A 570 -3.59 -21.40 0.39
C THR A 570 -3.69 -21.39 -1.13
N ALA A 571 -2.54 -21.41 -1.80
CA ALA A 571 -2.49 -21.61 -3.24
C ALA A 571 -3.07 -22.97 -3.61
N ALA A 572 -3.84 -23.02 -4.70
CA ALA A 572 -4.43 -24.26 -5.20
C ALA A 572 -3.74 -24.67 -6.51
N GLU A 573 -3.38 -25.95 -6.63
CA GLU A 573 -2.82 -26.49 -7.87
C GLU A 573 -3.80 -26.32 -9.03
N GLY A 574 -3.31 -25.88 -10.19
CA GLY A 574 -4.14 -25.57 -11.37
C GLY A 574 -4.88 -24.23 -11.31
N PHE A 575 -4.66 -23.42 -10.27
CA PHE A 575 -5.20 -22.07 -10.18
C PHE A 575 -4.13 -21.03 -10.49
N VAL A 576 -4.53 -20.01 -11.25
CA VAL A 576 -3.71 -18.84 -11.55
C VAL A 576 -4.09 -17.73 -10.57
N PRO A 577 -3.15 -17.22 -9.75
CA PRO A 577 -3.43 -16.12 -8.85
C PRO A 577 -3.62 -14.81 -9.63
N GLU A 578 -4.52 -13.96 -9.16
CA GLU A 578 -4.76 -12.64 -9.75
C GLU A 578 -3.56 -11.69 -9.62
N CYS A 579 -2.71 -11.91 -8.62
CA CYS A 579 -1.57 -11.08 -8.27
C CYS A 579 -0.37 -11.97 -7.89
N ARG A 580 0.85 -11.45 -7.97
CA ARG A 580 2.11 -12.19 -7.76
C ARG A 580 2.28 -12.62 -6.31
N SER A 581 2.38 -11.64 -5.41
CA SER A 581 2.81 -11.85 -4.02
C SER A 581 1.86 -11.30 -2.97
N GLY A 582 0.66 -10.84 -3.35
CA GLY A 582 -0.49 -11.32 -2.58
C GLY A 582 -1.02 -10.47 -1.45
N THR A 583 -1.43 -9.23 -1.70
CA THR A 583 -2.35 -8.52 -0.77
C THR A 583 -3.14 -7.39 -1.45
N PHE A 584 -4.45 -7.54 -1.62
CA PHE A 584 -5.37 -6.47 -2.08
C PHE A 584 -6.41 -6.12 -1.01
N TYR A 585 -6.59 -4.81 -0.80
CA TYR A 585 -7.64 -4.22 0.06
C TYR A 585 -8.42 -3.12 -0.67
N ALA A 586 -8.45 -3.20 -2.01
CA ALA A 586 -9.11 -2.25 -2.89
C ALA A 586 -9.97 -3.01 -3.91
N ARG A 587 -10.84 -2.29 -4.63
CA ARG A 587 -11.48 -2.87 -5.81
C ARG A 587 -10.46 -2.98 -6.93
N SER A 588 -10.11 -4.21 -7.30
CA SER A 588 -9.09 -4.51 -8.31
C SER A 588 -9.42 -3.83 -9.63
N ALA A 589 -8.51 -3.02 -10.14
CA ALA A 589 -8.64 -2.43 -11.47
C ALA A 589 -8.41 -3.45 -12.59
N ARG A 590 -7.72 -4.57 -12.30
CA ARG A 590 -7.49 -5.65 -13.27
C ARG A 590 -8.73 -6.51 -13.48
N THR A 591 -9.45 -6.87 -12.41
CA THR A 591 -10.54 -7.85 -12.47
C THR A 591 -11.90 -7.33 -12.01
N GLY A 592 -11.96 -6.14 -11.42
CA GLY A 592 -13.17 -5.56 -10.84
C GLY A 592 -13.57 -6.14 -9.48
N ARG A 593 -12.84 -7.14 -8.96
CA ARG A 593 -13.15 -7.80 -7.68
C ARG A 593 -13.02 -6.85 -6.50
N ASP A 594 -14.02 -6.83 -5.63
CA ASP A 594 -14.14 -5.85 -4.55
C ASP A 594 -13.56 -6.36 -3.21
N TYR A 595 -12.23 -6.34 -3.09
CA TYR A 595 -11.55 -6.78 -1.87
C TYR A 595 -11.81 -5.83 -0.68
N ALA A 596 -12.03 -4.53 -0.93
CA ALA A 596 -12.43 -3.59 0.11
C ALA A 596 -13.82 -3.94 0.66
N GLY A 597 -14.78 -4.22 -0.23
CA GLY A 597 -16.10 -4.72 0.13
C GLY A 597 -16.04 -6.02 0.93
N ALA A 598 -15.11 -6.93 0.61
CA ALA A 598 -14.91 -8.15 1.37
C ALA A 598 -14.50 -7.90 2.83
N VAL A 599 -13.71 -6.85 3.11
CA VAL A 599 -13.39 -6.45 4.49
C VAL A 599 -14.65 -5.98 5.22
N LEU A 600 -15.52 -5.22 4.56
CA LEU A 600 -16.80 -4.77 5.13
C LEU A 600 -17.78 -5.92 5.36
N ASP A 601 -17.78 -6.93 4.48
CA ASP A 601 -18.51 -8.18 4.68
C ASP A 601 -18.02 -8.89 5.96
N LEU A 602 -16.70 -8.94 6.17
CA LEU A 602 -16.12 -9.55 7.38
C LEU A 602 -16.50 -8.80 8.66
N VAL A 603 -16.55 -7.45 8.62
CA VAL A 603 -17.01 -6.66 9.76
C VAL A 603 -18.40 -7.11 10.19
N ARG A 604 -19.35 -7.17 9.25
CA ARG A 604 -20.73 -7.62 9.52
C ARG A 604 -20.78 -9.06 10.01
N HIS A 605 -20.01 -9.95 9.40
CA HIS A 605 -19.89 -11.35 9.81
C HIS A 605 -19.42 -11.48 11.27
N VAL A 606 -18.40 -10.72 11.66
CA VAL A 606 -17.85 -10.75 13.03
C VAL A 606 -18.88 -10.28 14.06
N ASP A 607 -19.66 -9.25 13.75
CA ASP A 607 -20.70 -8.76 14.67
C ASP A 607 -21.86 -9.75 14.85
N GLN A 608 -22.11 -10.60 13.84
CA GLN A 608 -23.13 -11.64 13.90
C GLN A 608 -22.65 -12.87 14.70
N GLU A 609 -21.39 -13.25 14.55
CA GLU A 609 -20.85 -14.48 15.12
C GLU A 609 -20.25 -14.32 16.53
N PHE A 610 -19.83 -13.11 16.89
CA PHE A 610 -19.13 -12.84 18.16
C PHE A 610 -19.83 -11.78 19.01
N ARG A 611 -19.54 -11.76 20.31
CA ARG A 611 -20.11 -10.79 21.26
C ARG A 611 -19.37 -9.45 21.16
N THR A 612 -19.68 -8.69 20.13
CA THR A 612 -19.11 -7.36 19.90
C THR A 612 -19.93 -6.26 20.58
N LEU A 613 -19.29 -5.12 20.87
CA LEU A 613 -19.89 -3.93 21.45
C LEU A 613 -20.56 -2.99 20.43
N SER A 614 -20.53 -3.30 19.14
CA SER A 614 -21.14 -2.43 18.13
C SER A 614 -22.59 -2.11 18.48
N THR A 615 -22.95 -0.82 18.44
CA THR A 615 -24.35 -0.41 18.40
C THR A 615 -24.86 -0.52 16.97
N ASP A 616 -25.89 -1.35 16.83
CA ASP A 616 -26.63 -1.84 15.65
C ASP A 616 -25.98 -2.94 14.80
#